data_AF-A0A518HE01-F1
#
_entry.id   AF-A0A518HE01-F1
#
_cell.length_a   1.000
_cell.length_b   1.000
_cell.length_c   1.000
_cell.angle_alpha   90.00
_cell.angle_beta   90.00
_cell.angle_gamma   90.00
#
_symmetry.space_group_name_H-M   'P 1'
#
loop_
_entity.id
_entity.type
_entity.pdbx_description
1 polymer ?
#
loop_
_entity_poly.entity_id
_entity_poly.type
_entity_poly.pdbx_seq_one_letter_code
_entity_poly.pdbx_strand_id
1 'polypeptide(L)'
;MNRFHSLLTRTALLLAPLCPILSSPASATTVSLSVEAPGVQQSSFSNIVTEDFDSLSTGSTTLINSAVGTYSAAAPGGMIVSADAYGGAYQTQYLAVGNQSLPTTSITLDLAGPATYFGFYFGAIDALNTVDIFDGAELVASITRATILPLLGGDPDYFGNPNTGENTGEPYVYVNVVATSGTFDRVLFSNPSGTGLESDNHSVQVVPEPSSLAIAGIGLLGVGGATLRRRRRRKAG
;
A
#
# COMPACT_ATOMS: atom_id res chain seq x y z
N MET A 1 39.33 5.98 -76.75
CA MET A 1 38.83 6.94 -75.75
C MET A 1 37.55 6.38 -75.13
N ASN A 2 37.43 6.53 -73.81
CA ASN A 2 36.26 6.34 -72.94
C ASN A 2 35.76 4.91 -72.65
N ARG A 3 36.26 4.35 -71.53
CA ARG A 3 35.52 3.35 -70.71
C ARG A 3 35.00 4.05 -69.45
N PHE A 4 33.69 4.21 -69.34
CA PHE A 4 33.00 4.57 -68.09
C PHE A 4 32.85 3.30 -67.23
N HIS A 5 33.36 3.32 -65.99
CA HIS A 5 33.02 2.36 -64.95
C HIS A 5 32.03 3.01 -63.98
N SER A 6 30.83 2.42 -63.88
CA SER A 6 29.80 2.76 -62.91
C SER A 6 30.05 1.99 -61.61
N LEU A 7 30.24 2.69 -60.48
CA LEU A 7 30.21 2.09 -59.15
C LEU A 7 28.76 2.04 -58.66
N LEU A 8 28.23 0.82 -58.50
CA LEU A 8 26.98 0.56 -57.79
C LEU A 8 27.26 0.43 -56.28
N THR A 9 26.96 1.48 -55.53
CA THR A 9 26.96 1.47 -54.07
C THR A 9 25.74 0.69 -53.57
N ARG A 10 25.94 -0.49 -52.99
CA ARG A 10 24.87 -1.29 -52.35
C ARG A 10 24.60 -0.77 -50.94
N THR A 11 23.52 -0.01 -50.78
CA THR A 11 22.99 0.35 -49.46
C THR A 11 22.22 -0.85 -48.90
N ALA A 12 22.76 -1.52 -47.88
CA ALA A 12 22.07 -2.59 -47.17
C ALA A 12 21.18 -1.98 -46.07
N LEU A 13 19.87 -1.99 -46.28
CA LEU A 13 18.87 -1.60 -45.28
C LEU A 13 18.76 -2.73 -44.25
N LEU A 14 19.29 -2.52 -43.04
CA LEU A 14 19.05 -3.42 -41.90
C LEU A 14 17.61 -3.21 -41.40
N LEU A 15 16.74 -4.17 -41.69
CA LEU A 15 15.40 -4.27 -41.11
C LEU A 15 15.56 -4.83 -39.68
N ALA A 16 15.42 -3.98 -38.66
CA ALA A 16 15.35 -4.44 -37.28
C ALA A 16 13.98 -5.09 -37.03
N PRO A 17 13.91 -6.32 -36.46
CA PRO A 17 12.63 -6.94 -36.15
C PRO A 17 12.01 -6.21 -34.96
N LEU A 18 10.90 -5.52 -35.21
CA LEU A 18 10.04 -4.97 -34.17
C LEU A 18 9.33 -6.15 -33.50
N CYS A 19 9.80 -6.57 -32.32
CA CYS A 19 9.12 -7.59 -31.52
C CYS A 19 7.94 -6.91 -30.81
N PRO A 20 6.69 -7.24 -31.12
CA PRO A 20 5.55 -6.71 -30.38
C PRO A 20 5.61 -7.26 -28.97
N ILE A 21 5.79 -6.37 -27.99
CA ILE A 21 5.62 -6.70 -26.58
C ILE A 21 4.12 -6.94 -26.39
N LEU A 22 3.72 -8.21 -26.28
CA LEU A 22 2.38 -8.58 -25.86
C LEU A 22 2.23 -8.19 -24.39
N SER A 23 1.63 -7.04 -24.12
CA SER A 23 1.16 -6.71 -22.77
C SER A 23 -0.09 -7.53 -22.49
N SER A 24 0.02 -8.58 -21.68
CA SER A 24 -1.16 -9.22 -21.08
C SER A 24 -1.91 -8.17 -20.26
N PRO A 25 -3.25 -8.10 -20.33
CA PRO A 25 -4.00 -7.24 -19.42
C PRO A 25 -3.69 -7.66 -17.98
N ALA A 26 -3.30 -6.72 -17.13
CA ALA A 26 -3.20 -6.97 -15.71
C ALA A 26 -4.60 -7.37 -15.21
N SER A 27 -4.69 -8.46 -14.46
CA SER A 27 -5.94 -8.81 -13.79
C SER A 27 -6.24 -7.76 -12.72
N ALA A 28 -7.52 -7.39 -12.58
CA ALA A 28 -7.94 -6.47 -11.53
C ALA A 28 -7.59 -7.04 -10.14
N THR A 29 -7.15 -6.14 -9.25
CA THR A 29 -6.90 -6.48 -7.85
C THR A 29 -8.25 -6.65 -7.14
N THR A 30 -8.43 -7.77 -6.44
CA THR A 30 -9.62 -8.01 -5.61
C THR A 30 -9.20 -8.34 -4.19
N VAL A 31 -10.00 -7.96 -3.21
CA VAL A 31 -9.72 -8.22 -1.79
C VAL A 31 -10.88 -8.91 -1.09
N SER A 32 -10.57 -9.61 -0.01
CA SER A 32 -11.54 -10.07 0.99
C SER A 32 -11.34 -9.31 2.29
N LEU A 33 -12.44 -8.95 2.94
CA LEU A 33 -12.46 -8.33 4.26
C LEU A 33 -12.83 -9.37 5.33
N SER A 34 -12.13 -9.34 6.46
CA SER A 34 -12.52 -10.03 7.68
C SER A 34 -12.16 -9.19 8.90
N VAL A 35 -12.63 -9.59 10.07
CA VAL A 35 -12.32 -8.96 11.35
C VAL A 35 -11.78 -9.99 12.33
N GLU A 36 -10.91 -9.55 13.23
CA GLU A 36 -10.54 -10.36 14.40
C GLU A 36 -11.69 -10.40 15.43
N ALA A 37 -11.62 -11.35 16.36
CA ALA A 37 -12.59 -11.46 17.46
C ALA A 37 -12.63 -10.19 18.34
N PRO A 38 -13.73 -9.96 19.10
CA PRO A 38 -13.84 -8.80 20.00
C PRO A 38 -12.65 -8.68 20.95
N GLY A 39 -12.16 -7.45 21.16
CA GLY A 39 -11.03 -7.14 22.04
C GLY A 39 -9.64 -7.52 21.51
N VAL A 40 -9.55 -8.17 20.34
CA VAL A 40 -8.27 -8.36 19.64
C VAL A 40 -7.89 -7.04 18.96
N GLN A 41 -6.72 -6.50 19.31
CA GLN A 41 -6.26 -5.19 18.85
C GLN A 41 -4.99 -5.28 17.97
N GLN A 42 -4.57 -6.48 17.58
CA GLN A 42 -3.44 -6.73 16.67
C GLN A 42 -3.76 -7.85 15.67
N SER A 43 -2.99 -7.95 14.60
CA SER A 43 -3.16 -8.97 13.58
C SER A 43 -2.96 -10.39 14.12
N SER A 44 -3.76 -11.35 13.63
CA SER A 44 -3.49 -12.79 13.75
C SER A 44 -2.57 -13.33 12.64
N PHE A 45 -2.25 -12.52 11.63
CA PHE A 45 -1.43 -12.92 10.48
C PHE A 45 0.06 -12.90 10.84
N SER A 46 0.80 -13.85 10.26
CA SER A 46 2.26 -13.96 10.42
C SER A 46 3.02 -13.31 9.26
N ASN A 47 4.31 -13.04 9.44
CA ASN A 47 5.20 -12.45 8.42
C ASN A 47 4.69 -11.09 7.92
N ILE A 48 4.32 -10.25 8.89
CA ILE A 48 3.89 -8.88 8.69
C ILE A 48 4.86 -7.93 9.38
N VAL A 49 4.81 -6.66 8.98
CA VAL A 49 5.45 -5.54 9.67
C VAL A 49 4.34 -4.64 10.21
N THR A 50 4.51 -4.11 11.42
CA THR A 50 3.51 -3.27 12.08
C THR A 50 4.09 -1.90 12.45
N GLU A 51 3.30 -0.86 12.25
CA GLU A 51 3.48 0.47 12.83
C GLU A 51 2.40 0.68 13.90
N ASP A 52 2.83 0.89 15.14
CA ASP A 52 2.01 1.07 16.34
C ASP A 52 2.00 2.53 16.85
N PHE A 53 2.71 3.44 16.17
CA PHE A 53 2.82 4.87 16.48
C PHE A 53 3.42 5.20 17.87
N ASP A 54 3.80 4.19 18.65
CA ASP A 54 4.24 4.35 20.04
C ASP A 54 5.60 5.02 20.19
N SER A 55 6.41 4.92 19.14
CA SER A 55 7.73 5.58 19.08
C SER A 55 7.65 7.06 18.70
N LEU A 56 6.47 7.55 18.28
CA LEU A 56 6.28 8.92 17.83
C LEU A 56 5.91 9.84 19.00
N SER A 57 6.11 11.15 18.82
CA SER A 57 5.59 12.14 19.77
C SER A 57 4.18 12.54 19.37
N THR A 58 3.30 12.76 20.36
CA THR A 58 1.97 13.32 20.13
C THR A 58 2.02 14.66 19.39
N GLY A 59 1.05 14.90 18.51
CA GLY A 59 0.91 16.16 17.78
C GLY A 59 0.54 15.98 16.32
N SER A 60 0.19 17.10 15.68
CA SER A 60 -0.17 17.12 14.25
C SER A 60 1.04 16.80 13.37
N THR A 61 0.79 16.10 12.26
CA THR A 61 1.82 15.72 11.30
C THR A 61 1.35 15.82 9.85
N THR A 62 2.30 16.11 8.98
CA THR A 62 2.16 16.05 7.52
C THR A 62 2.84 14.81 6.94
N LEU A 63 3.72 14.16 7.71
CA LEU A 63 4.60 13.10 7.23
C LEU A 63 4.99 12.16 8.39
N ILE A 64 4.80 10.85 8.19
CA ILE A 64 5.34 9.81 9.06
C ILE A 64 6.07 8.81 8.17
N ASN A 65 7.34 8.54 8.45
CA ASN A 65 8.07 7.44 7.82
C ASN A 65 8.05 6.25 8.77
N SER A 66 7.54 5.13 8.31
CA SER A 66 7.36 3.90 9.09
C SER A 66 7.94 2.70 8.35
N ALA A 67 8.01 1.57 9.05
CA ALA A 67 8.38 0.31 8.41
C ALA A 67 7.30 -0.23 7.45
N VAL A 68 6.05 0.23 7.59
CA VAL A 68 4.93 -0.17 6.70
C VAL A 68 4.79 0.71 5.46
N GLY A 69 5.40 1.90 5.46
CA GLY A 69 5.33 2.85 4.36
C GLY A 69 5.48 4.30 4.81
N THR A 70 5.03 5.23 3.97
CA THR A 70 5.09 6.67 4.24
C THR A 70 3.68 7.23 4.30
N TYR A 71 3.32 7.80 5.46
CA TYR A 71 2.10 8.58 5.60
C TYR A 71 2.36 10.01 5.15
N SER A 72 1.50 10.60 4.34
CA SER A 72 1.66 11.98 3.88
C SER A 72 0.33 12.71 3.64
N ALA A 73 0.36 14.04 3.85
CA ALA A 73 -0.72 14.97 3.53
C ALA A 73 -0.14 16.34 3.12
N ALA A 74 -0.88 17.12 2.32
CA ALA A 74 -0.42 18.40 1.78
C ALA A 74 -0.29 19.53 2.83
N ALA A 75 -1.06 19.42 3.90
CA ALA A 75 -0.98 20.17 5.14
C ALA A 75 -1.19 19.16 6.28
N PRO A 76 -1.12 19.55 7.57
CA PRO A 76 -1.41 18.60 8.64
C PRO A 76 -2.72 17.87 8.36
N GLY A 77 -2.66 16.54 8.43
CA GLY A 77 -3.72 15.63 8.01
C GLY A 77 -3.76 14.32 8.79
N GLY A 78 -2.76 14.09 9.64
CA GLY A 78 -2.81 13.14 10.74
C GLY A 78 -2.43 13.83 12.06
N MET A 79 -2.81 13.23 13.18
CA MET A 79 -2.36 13.61 14.52
C MET A 79 -2.02 12.35 15.30
N ILE A 80 -0.86 12.31 15.94
CA ILE A 80 -0.55 11.28 16.93
C ILE A 80 -1.17 11.70 18.26
N VAL A 81 -2.01 10.83 18.83
CA VAL A 81 -2.78 11.09 20.05
C VAL A 81 -2.45 10.00 21.07
N SER A 82 -2.37 10.36 22.36
CA SER A 82 -2.34 9.36 23.45
C SER A 82 -3.65 8.59 23.49
N ALA A 83 -3.64 7.33 23.92
CA ALA A 83 -4.87 6.57 24.16
C ALA A 83 -5.92 7.37 24.95
N ASP A 84 -7.16 7.25 24.50
CA ASP A 84 -8.33 7.82 25.14
C ASP A 84 -9.54 6.89 24.94
N ALA A 85 -10.76 7.41 25.14
CA ALA A 85 -11.96 6.61 24.93
C ALA A 85 -12.12 6.14 23.47
N TYR A 86 -11.59 6.86 22.49
CA TYR A 86 -11.84 6.66 21.06
C TYR A 86 -10.78 5.79 20.36
N GLY A 87 -9.52 5.87 20.77
CA GLY A 87 -8.42 5.14 20.15
C GLY A 87 -7.32 4.69 21.11
N GLY A 88 -6.27 4.08 20.56
CA GLY A 88 -5.11 3.59 21.31
C GLY A 88 -5.24 2.10 21.63
N ALA A 89 -4.78 1.27 20.69
CA ALA A 89 -4.71 -0.16 20.92
C ALA A 89 -3.87 -0.44 22.17
N TYR A 90 -4.34 -1.33 23.05
CA TYR A 90 -3.63 -1.66 24.30
C TYR A 90 -3.27 -0.44 25.19
N GLN A 91 -4.04 0.65 25.10
CA GLN A 91 -3.79 1.92 25.81
C GLN A 91 -2.48 2.62 25.42
N THR A 92 -2.10 2.56 24.15
CA THR A 92 -0.91 3.23 23.62
C THR A 92 -1.25 4.35 22.61
N GLN A 93 -0.26 4.94 21.93
CA GLN A 93 -0.53 6.06 21.03
C GLN A 93 -1.15 5.56 19.72
N TYR A 94 -1.92 6.40 19.04
CA TYR A 94 -2.56 6.03 17.78
C TYR A 94 -2.59 7.20 16.78
N LEU A 95 -2.94 6.89 15.53
CA LEU A 95 -3.14 7.88 14.48
C LEU A 95 -4.61 8.31 14.42
N ALA A 96 -4.85 9.61 14.61
CA ALA A 96 -6.14 10.24 14.42
C ALA A 96 -6.19 11.04 13.11
N VAL A 97 -7.31 10.99 12.40
CA VAL A 97 -7.57 11.74 11.15
C VAL A 97 -8.95 12.38 11.23
N GLY A 98 -9.08 13.65 10.82
CA GLY A 98 -10.34 14.39 10.84
C GLY A 98 -10.23 15.67 11.66
N ASN A 99 -11.18 15.88 12.59
CA ASN A 99 -11.22 17.09 13.41
C ASN A 99 -9.95 17.29 14.27
N GLN A 100 -9.28 16.20 14.67
CA GLN A 100 -8.01 16.29 15.40
C GLN A 100 -6.83 16.72 14.50
N SER A 101 -6.91 16.47 13.19
CA SER A 101 -5.78 16.62 12.26
C SER A 101 -5.89 17.82 11.32
N LEU A 102 -6.79 18.76 11.57
CA LEU A 102 -7.03 19.95 10.72
C LEU A 102 -5.73 20.70 10.35
N PRO A 103 -5.66 21.33 9.15
CA PRO A 103 -6.78 21.64 8.25
C PRO A 103 -7.15 20.53 7.25
N THR A 104 -6.36 19.46 7.15
CA THR A 104 -6.68 18.33 6.27
C THR A 104 -7.40 17.25 7.07
N THR A 105 -8.43 16.69 6.47
CA THR A 105 -9.28 15.66 7.05
C THR A 105 -8.95 14.26 6.51
N SER A 106 -7.72 14.08 6.02
CA SER A 106 -7.25 12.87 5.39
C SER A 106 -5.73 12.77 5.42
N ILE A 107 -5.22 11.55 5.47
CA ILE A 107 -3.80 11.23 5.26
C ILE A 107 -3.69 9.95 4.42
N THR A 108 -2.70 9.93 3.54
CA THR A 108 -2.43 8.79 2.66
C THR A 108 -1.22 8.02 3.18
N LEU A 109 -1.33 6.71 3.30
CA LEU A 109 -0.21 5.79 3.46
C LEU A 109 0.15 5.21 2.09
N ASP A 110 1.31 5.60 1.56
CA ASP A 110 1.95 4.90 0.46
C ASP A 110 2.74 3.72 1.05
N LEU A 111 2.37 2.49 0.70
CA LEU A 111 2.95 1.28 1.27
C LEU A 111 4.41 1.13 0.84
N ALA A 112 5.21 0.47 1.68
CA ALA A 112 6.64 0.24 1.40
C ALA A 112 6.90 -0.58 0.11
N GLY A 113 5.88 -1.24 -0.42
CA GLY A 113 5.86 -1.93 -1.70
C GLY A 113 4.48 -2.53 -1.97
N PRO A 114 4.27 -3.18 -3.13
CA PRO A 114 3.02 -3.89 -3.42
C PRO A 114 2.70 -4.90 -2.31
N ALA A 115 1.49 -4.82 -1.76
CA ALA A 115 1.07 -5.59 -0.60
C ALA A 115 -0.06 -6.57 -0.94
N THR A 116 -0.05 -7.71 -0.25
CA THR A 116 -1.13 -8.71 -0.28
C THR A 116 -1.98 -8.67 0.98
N TYR A 117 -1.54 -7.94 2.02
CA TYR A 117 -2.27 -7.80 3.27
C TYR A 117 -2.06 -6.41 3.86
N PHE A 118 -3.15 -5.83 4.33
CA PHE A 118 -3.18 -4.68 5.21
C PHE A 118 -4.17 -4.97 6.34
N GLY A 119 -3.76 -4.76 7.58
CA GLY A 119 -4.64 -4.81 8.73
C GLY A 119 -4.42 -3.61 9.63
N PHE A 120 -5.43 -3.25 10.41
CA PHE A 120 -5.36 -2.12 11.32
C PHE A 120 -6.42 -2.27 12.41
N TYR A 121 -6.11 -1.77 13.60
CA TYR A 121 -7.09 -1.55 14.64
C TYR A 121 -7.88 -0.29 14.32
N PHE A 122 -9.20 -0.38 14.41
CA PHE A 122 -10.13 0.69 14.06
C PHE A 122 -11.03 0.95 15.26
N GLY A 123 -10.79 2.06 15.95
CA GLY A 123 -11.54 2.49 17.11
C GLY A 123 -12.72 3.40 16.74
N ALA A 124 -13.71 3.47 17.64
CA ALA A 124 -14.80 4.46 17.61
C ALA A 124 -15.46 4.65 16.23
N ILE A 125 -15.73 3.56 15.51
CA ILE A 125 -16.05 3.66 14.07
C ILE A 125 -17.39 4.36 13.86
N ASP A 126 -17.38 5.53 13.23
CA ASP A 126 -18.60 6.28 12.89
C ASP A 126 -18.94 6.25 11.38
N ALA A 127 -20.03 6.92 10.99
CA ALA A 127 -20.51 6.94 9.60
C ALA A 127 -19.67 7.82 8.64
N LEU A 128 -18.76 8.64 9.17
CA LEU A 128 -17.90 9.55 8.41
C LEU A 128 -16.50 8.95 8.19
N ASN A 129 -16.12 7.94 8.97
CA ASN A 129 -14.85 7.26 8.81
C ASN A 129 -14.81 6.44 7.52
N THR A 130 -13.77 6.65 6.72
CA THR A 130 -13.49 5.86 5.51
C THR A 130 -12.00 5.52 5.44
N VAL A 131 -11.70 4.24 5.22
CA VAL A 131 -10.37 3.73 4.86
C VAL A 131 -10.44 3.09 3.48
N ASP A 132 -9.84 3.74 2.49
CA ASP A 132 -9.86 3.30 1.10
C ASP A 132 -8.54 2.63 0.71
N ILE A 133 -8.62 1.52 -0.01
CA ILE A 133 -7.48 0.72 -0.49
C ILE A 133 -7.37 0.89 -2.00
N PHE A 134 -6.17 1.20 -2.49
CA PHE A 134 -5.91 1.45 -3.91
C PHE A 134 -4.79 0.56 -4.48
N ASP A 135 -4.93 0.25 -5.76
CA ASP A 135 -3.87 -0.25 -6.63
C ASP A 135 -3.61 0.80 -7.71
N GLY A 136 -2.57 1.60 -7.53
CA GLY A 136 -2.34 2.81 -8.31
C GLY A 136 -3.52 3.79 -8.20
N ALA A 137 -4.23 4.00 -9.31
CA ALA A 137 -5.40 4.90 -9.36
C ALA A 137 -6.75 4.18 -9.14
N GLU A 138 -6.76 2.85 -9.10
CA GLU A 138 -7.98 2.06 -8.95
C GLU A 138 -8.33 1.90 -7.47
N LEU A 139 -9.58 2.23 -7.10
CA LEU A 139 -10.13 1.95 -5.78
C LEU A 139 -10.50 0.46 -5.72
N VAL A 140 -9.80 -0.28 -4.87
CA VAL A 140 -9.97 -1.73 -4.70
C VAL A 140 -11.01 -2.06 -3.63
N ALA A 141 -11.02 -1.31 -2.53
CA ALA A 141 -12.01 -1.45 -1.46
C ALA A 141 -12.20 -0.16 -0.67
N SER A 142 -13.39 0.02 -0.10
CA SER A 142 -13.72 1.09 0.82
C SER A 142 -14.25 0.50 2.13
N ILE A 143 -13.50 0.70 3.21
CA ILE A 143 -13.84 0.23 4.55
C ILE A 143 -14.52 1.39 5.28
N THR A 144 -15.78 1.18 5.64
CA THR A 144 -16.65 2.15 6.32
C THR A 144 -17.39 1.41 7.43
N ARG A 145 -18.07 2.14 8.32
CA ARG A 145 -19.00 1.52 9.28
C ARG A 145 -20.01 0.57 8.60
N ALA A 146 -20.52 0.95 7.43
CA ALA A 146 -21.50 0.15 6.70
C ALA A 146 -20.93 -1.18 6.19
N THR A 147 -19.64 -1.25 5.84
CA THR A 147 -18.99 -2.50 5.41
C THR A 147 -18.51 -3.35 6.59
N ILE A 148 -18.21 -2.73 7.74
CA ILE A 148 -17.78 -3.43 8.96
C ILE A 148 -18.96 -4.05 9.72
N LEU A 149 -20.08 -3.33 9.90
CA LEU A 149 -21.19 -3.80 10.75
C LEU A 149 -21.70 -5.22 10.41
N PRO A 150 -21.85 -5.63 9.13
CA PRO A 150 -22.23 -7.00 8.80
C PRO A 150 -21.20 -8.06 9.24
N LEU A 151 -19.90 -7.72 9.27
CA LEU A 151 -18.83 -8.61 9.70
C LEU A 151 -18.83 -8.85 11.21
N LEU A 152 -19.37 -7.90 11.98
CA LEU A 152 -19.50 -8.01 13.44
C LEU A 152 -20.65 -8.94 13.86
N GLY A 153 -21.54 -9.32 12.93
CA GLY A 153 -22.62 -10.28 13.20
C GLY A 153 -23.65 -9.84 14.25
N GLY A 154 -23.67 -8.55 14.62
CA GLY A 154 -24.49 -8.03 15.71
C GLY A 154 -23.98 -8.37 17.11
N ASP A 155 -22.73 -8.79 17.24
CA ASP A 155 -22.09 -9.08 18.53
C ASP A 155 -21.85 -7.77 19.32
N PRO A 156 -22.47 -7.61 20.51
CA PRO A 156 -22.32 -6.41 21.33
C PRO A 156 -20.91 -6.25 21.90
N ASP A 157 -20.08 -7.31 21.94
CA ASP A 157 -18.74 -7.26 22.53
C ASP A 157 -17.76 -6.41 21.70
N TYR A 158 -18.12 -6.07 20.45
CA TYR A 158 -17.39 -5.07 19.67
C TYR A 158 -17.71 -3.62 20.04
N PHE A 159 -18.77 -3.35 20.82
CA PHE A 159 -19.22 -1.98 21.09
C PHE A 159 -18.67 -1.45 22.42
N GLY A 160 -17.90 -0.36 22.32
CA GLY A 160 -17.15 0.22 23.42
C GLY A 160 -15.68 -0.16 23.41
N ASN A 161 -14.85 0.75 23.92
CA ASN A 161 -13.42 0.57 23.97
C ASN A 161 -13.08 -0.67 24.81
N PRO A 162 -12.40 -1.69 24.26
CA PRO A 162 -12.15 -2.94 24.96
C PRO A 162 -11.21 -2.80 26.16
N ASN A 163 -10.47 -1.69 26.25
CA ASN A 163 -9.54 -1.43 27.35
C ASN A 163 -10.22 -0.69 28.53
N THR A 164 -11.19 0.19 28.27
CA THR A 164 -11.79 1.06 29.29
C THR A 164 -13.29 0.84 29.51
N GLY A 165 -13.99 0.23 28.55
CA GLY A 165 -15.45 0.08 28.54
C GLY A 165 -16.22 1.36 28.18
N GLU A 166 -15.54 2.42 27.77
CA GLU A 166 -16.15 3.69 27.37
C GLU A 166 -16.67 3.65 25.91
N ASN A 167 -17.43 4.67 25.50
CA ASN A 167 -17.94 4.83 24.13
C ASN A 167 -18.73 3.62 23.57
N THR A 168 -19.64 3.07 24.37
CA THR A 168 -20.43 1.86 24.04
C THR A 168 -21.40 2.02 22.85
N GLY A 169 -21.46 3.18 22.20
CA GLY A 169 -22.29 3.44 21.02
C GLY A 169 -21.61 3.08 19.69
N GLU A 170 -20.30 2.85 19.72
CA GLU A 170 -19.47 2.69 18.53
C GLU A 170 -18.63 1.41 18.60
N PRO A 171 -18.40 0.75 17.45
CA PRO A 171 -17.63 -0.48 17.43
C PRO A 171 -16.12 -0.22 17.41
N TYR A 172 -15.37 -1.18 17.94
CA TYR A 172 -13.91 -1.23 18.01
C TYR A 172 -13.47 -2.60 17.51
N VAL A 173 -12.64 -2.63 16.47
CA VAL A 173 -12.28 -3.91 15.85
C VAL A 173 -10.96 -3.85 15.08
N TYR A 174 -10.23 -4.95 15.07
CA TYR A 174 -9.11 -5.12 14.16
C TYR A 174 -9.59 -5.66 12.81
N VAL A 175 -9.35 -4.91 11.75
CA VAL A 175 -9.79 -5.19 10.38
C VAL A 175 -8.66 -5.83 9.58
N ASN A 176 -8.99 -6.83 8.77
CA ASN A 176 -8.09 -7.53 7.88
C ASN A 176 -8.53 -7.34 6.42
N VAL A 177 -7.62 -6.84 5.58
CA VAL A 177 -7.77 -6.74 4.12
C VAL A 177 -6.76 -7.66 3.47
N VAL A 178 -7.24 -8.68 2.77
CA VAL A 178 -6.39 -9.68 2.09
C VAL A 178 -6.63 -9.61 0.59
N ALA A 179 -5.57 -9.43 -0.20
CA ALA A 179 -5.65 -9.55 -1.65
C ALA A 179 -5.95 -11.01 -2.03
N THR A 180 -7.05 -11.21 -2.76
CA THR A 180 -7.47 -12.50 -3.34
C THR A 180 -6.99 -12.65 -4.79
N SER A 181 -6.70 -11.52 -5.45
CA SER A 181 -5.91 -11.42 -6.67
C SER A 181 -5.17 -10.08 -6.68
N GLY A 182 -4.03 -10.03 -7.38
CA GLY A 182 -3.24 -8.81 -7.51
C GLY A 182 -2.59 -8.36 -6.20
N THR A 183 -2.32 -7.06 -6.10
CA THR A 183 -1.72 -6.38 -4.95
C THR A 183 -2.27 -4.97 -4.87
N PHE A 184 -2.16 -4.32 -3.73
CA PHE A 184 -2.47 -2.90 -3.57
C PHE A 184 -1.25 -2.16 -3.04
N ASP A 185 -1.20 -0.85 -3.22
CA ASP A 185 0.00 -0.04 -2.93
C ASP A 185 -0.28 1.17 -2.04
N ARG A 186 -1.55 1.49 -1.78
CA ARG A 186 -1.91 2.71 -1.06
C ARG A 186 -3.17 2.57 -0.24
N VAL A 187 -3.16 3.23 0.92
CA VAL A 187 -4.30 3.34 1.85
C VAL A 187 -4.59 4.82 2.11
N LEU A 188 -5.84 5.24 1.99
CA LEU A 188 -6.30 6.59 2.33
C LEU A 188 -7.21 6.53 3.54
N PHE A 189 -6.82 7.23 4.60
CA PHE A 189 -7.66 7.43 5.79
C PHE A 189 -8.34 8.78 5.66
N SER A 190 -9.64 8.85 5.92
CA SER A 190 -10.38 10.11 5.89
C SER A 190 -11.55 10.15 6.86
N ASN A 191 -11.79 11.34 7.39
CA ASN A 191 -12.98 11.72 8.13
C ASN A 191 -13.31 13.18 7.81
N PRO A 192 -14.24 13.47 6.88
CA PRO A 192 -14.38 14.78 6.26
C PRO A 192 -14.94 15.88 7.16
N SER A 193 -15.59 15.57 8.28
CA SER A 193 -16.15 16.63 9.15
C SER A 193 -16.57 16.15 10.54
N GLY A 194 -16.44 17.02 11.55
CA GLY A 194 -17.17 16.93 12.82
C GLY A 194 -16.72 15.88 13.82
N THR A 195 -15.99 14.83 13.39
CA THR A 195 -15.48 13.75 14.24
C THR A 195 -14.05 13.35 13.85
N GLY A 196 -13.56 12.21 14.34
CA GLY A 196 -12.26 11.64 14.01
C GLY A 196 -12.37 10.20 13.52
N LEU A 197 -11.33 9.74 12.84
CA LEU A 197 -11.05 8.35 12.53
C LEU A 197 -9.82 7.97 13.35
N GLU A 198 -9.98 7.01 14.26
CA GLU A 198 -8.95 6.54 15.18
C GLU A 198 -8.43 5.17 14.73
N SER A 199 -7.16 5.12 14.31
CA SER A 199 -6.54 3.89 13.80
C SER A 199 -5.15 3.63 14.36
N ASP A 200 -4.83 2.34 14.54
CA ASP A 200 -3.63 1.89 15.23
C ASP A 200 -3.16 0.52 14.72
N ASN A 201 -1.96 0.06 15.11
CA ASN A 201 -1.39 -1.25 14.76
C ASN A 201 -1.51 -1.58 13.26
N HIS A 202 -1.13 -0.61 12.42
CA HIS A 202 -1.16 -0.75 10.97
C HIS A 202 -0.15 -1.81 10.54
N SER A 203 -0.64 -2.92 10.01
CA SER A 203 0.16 -4.11 9.70
C SER A 203 0.12 -4.43 8.23
N VAL A 204 1.28 -4.71 7.62
CA VAL A 204 1.42 -4.93 6.18
C VAL A 204 2.20 -6.21 5.90
N GLN A 205 1.77 -6.95 4.89
CA GLN A 205 2.60 -7.94 4.21
C GLN A 205 2.92 -7.44 2.80
N VAL A 206 4.16 -7.00 2.60
CA VAL A 206 4.67 -6.67 1.26
C VAL A 206 5.09 -7.93 0.51
N VAL A 207 4.83 -7.96 -0.79
CA VAL A 207 5.35 -9.00 -1.68
C VAL A 207 6.83 -8.72 -1.90
N PRO A 208 7.73 -9.67 -1.60
CA PRO A 208 9.13 -9.52 -1.96
C PRO A 208 9.24 -9.37 -3.49
N GLU A 209 9.83 -8.26 -3.94
CA GLU A 209 10.13 -8.02 -5.36
C GLU A 209 10.76 -9.29 -5.96
N PRO A 210 10.16 -9.91 -6.99
CA PRO A 210 10.70 -11.14 -7.52
C PRO A 210 12.10 -10.88 -8.07
N SER A 211 13.04 -11.76 -7.74
CA SER A 211 14.44 -11.73 -8.19
C SER A 211 14.61 -11.76 -9.72
N SER A 212 13.52 -11.79 -10.49
CA SER A 212 13.50 -11.67 -11.94
C SER A 212 14.10 -10.35 -12.44
N LEU A 213 14.03 -9.23 -11.70
CA LEU A 213 14.79 -8.02 -12.04
C LEU A 213 16.31 -8.26 -11.96
N ALA A 214 16.77 -9.04 -10.99
CA ALA A 214 18.18 -9.45 -10.91
C ALA A 214 18.57 -10.39 -12.07
N ILE A 215 17.68 -11.31 -12.49
CA ILE A 215 17.92 -12.19 -13.64
C ILE A 215 17.91 -11.43 -14.96
N ALA A 216 17.03 -10.44 -15.14
CA ALA A 216 17.01 -9.57 -16.32
C ALA A 216 18.32 -8.74 -16.42
N GLY A 217 18.83 -8.24 -15.29
CA GLY A 217 20.14 -7.59 -15.22
C GLY A 217 21.30 -8.50 -15.62
N ILE A 218 21.31 -9.75 -15.15
CA ILE A 218 22.33 -10.76 -15.51
C ILE A 218 22.21 -11.16 -16.99
N GLY A 219 20.99 -11.29 -17.52
CA GLY A 219 20.74 -11.62 -18.93
C GLY A 219 21.26 -10.55 -19.90
N LEU A 220 21.06 -9.27 -19.58
CA LEU A 220 21.57 -8.15 -20.37
C LEU A 220 23.12 -8.07 -20.35
N LEU A 221 23.75 -8.36 -19.22
CA LEU A 221 25.21 -8.47 -19.11
C LEU A 221 25.76 -9.65 -19.94
N GLY A 222 25.07 -10.78 -19.97
CA GLY A 222 25.42 -11.95 -20.79
C GLY A 222 25.40 -11.67 -22.30
N VAL A 223 24.37 -10.95 -22.78
CA VAL A 223 24.23 -10.57 -24.20
C VAL A 223 25.23 -9.46 -24.59
N GLY A 224 25.46 -8.48 -23.70
CA GLY A 224 26.49 -7.45 -23.88
C GLY A 224 27.91 -8.03 -23.96
N GLY A 225 28.23 -9.01 -23.11
CA GLY A 225 29.52 -9.72 -23.14
C GLY A 225 29.74 -10.53 -24.42
N ALA A 226 28.70 -11.22 -24.90
CA ALA A 226 28.78 -12.03 -26.12
C ALA A 226 28.96 -11.18 -27.40
N THR A 227 28.30 -10.01 -27.46
CA THR A 227 28.40 -9.08 -28.60
C THR A 227 29.76 -8.37 -28.65
N LEU A 228 30.33 -7.98 -27.50
CA LEU A 228 31.68 -7.43 -27.40
C LEU A 228 32.76 -8.46 -27.80
N ARG A 229 32.58 -9.72 -27.41
CA ARG A 229 33.53 -10.81 -27.74
C ARG A 229 33.56 -11.13 -29.24
N ARG A 230 32.43 -11.03 -29.94
CA ARG A 230 32.35 -11.19 -31.40
C ARG A 230 33.01 -10.04 -32.17
N ARG A 231 32.93 -8.80 -31.67
CA ARG A 231 33.57 -7.63 -32.30
C ARG A 231 35.10 -7.70 -32.25
N ARG A 232 35.68 -8.24 -31.16
CA ARG A 232 37.14 -8.39 -31.04
C ARG A 232 37.73 -9.43 -32.00
N ARG A 233 37.02 -10.53 -32.26
CA ARG A 233 37.47 -11.58 -33.21
C ARG A 233 37.47 -11.15 -34.67
N ARG A 234 36.62 -10.19 -35.06
CA ARG A 234 36.56 -9.66 -36.44
C ARG A 234 37.65 -8.63 -36.77
N LYS A 235 38.35 -8.07 -35.79
CA LYS A 235 39.48 -7.14 -36.01
C LYS A 235 40.85 -7.84 -36.08
N ALA A 236 40.90 -9.15 -35.83
CA ALA A 236 42.13 -9.93 -35.72
C ALA A 236 42.29 -10.97 -36.84
N GLY A 237 41.55 -10.83 -37.95
CA GLY A 237 41.63 -11.68 -39.13
C GLY A 237 41.58 -10.86 -40.40
#